data_AF-A0A5A7RWG0-F1
#
_entry.id   AF-A0A5A7RWG0-F1
#
_cell.length_a   1.000
_cell.length_b   1.000
_cell.length_c   1.000
_cell.angle_alpha   90.00
_cell.angle_beta   90.00
_cell.angle_gamma   90.00
#
_symmetry.space_group_name_H-M   'P 1'
#
loop_
_entity.id
_entity.type
_entity.pdbx_description
1 polymer ?
#
loop_
_entity_poly.entity_id
_entity_poly.type
_entity_poly.pdbx_seq_one_letter_code
_entity_poly.pdbx_strand_id
1 'polypeptide(L)'
;IFSAWGKPGVENDTDIDLYPDVIVGRLACRSIKEVKTVVNKIINYENSAYGTEWFKRVIAISGDGFLDQCDLNITWDTTGLPNGEYTLYAQSFTPDGRKGPKDTIHFILDRTKPTNITFNHDDHLNPALQNGYPALPIAEIVSISPYNVLGYTDFFYTPSEREAYCNEIMPWADISYEDGVLTIRGKSYDPRPYGNCTNIHVWIKDWEGNVVFSAWRNNTEMYYEGEWITGEKPLLYRGGALYYMPDDFERVIVWASNGKLTGIKSVIEEFNKGAGFVFLSGHGSPNVWADHYPGVPGNRRNGDVTGLQVTSIQPWQPFISFPLFPIDSLSNQERLPVAVIGGCHNAMFNVSVIPAVYDLLPYVFNFLPKVYMWTFGVPVPECFCWRLVRNPHGGAIAAIGNTGFGYGVPGKECTVGGGDAWITIEFFRQYGEENIDILGLAHEQATTSYINNFDMRDFGAGHIKTVQEWVLLGDPSLKIGGYPQIRE
;
A
#
# COMPACT_ATOMS: atom_id res chain seq x y z
N ILE A 1 -4.43 -13.00 -21.94
CA ILE A 1 -3.13 -13.69 -21.85
C ILE A 1 -2.10 -12.59 -21.96
N PHE A 2 -1.60 -12.15 -20.81
CA PHE A 2 -0.27 -11.55 -20.73
C PHE A 2 0.71 -12.68 -21.03
N SER A 3 1.89 -12.39 -21.55
CA SER A 3 2.88 -13.43 -21.91
C SER A 3 2.95 -14.54 -20.87
N ALA A 4 3.15 -15.78 -21.29
CA ALA A 4 3.16 -16.97 -20.44
C ALA A 4 4.40 -17.05 -19.52
N TRP A 5 4.82 -15.94 -18.95
CA TRP A 5 6.03 -15.82 -18.17
C TRP A 5 5.86 -16.33 -16.75
N GLY A 6 6.70 -17.30 -16.38
CA GLY A 6 6.71 -17.91 -15.05
C GLY A 6 5.43 -18.71 -14.74
N LYS A 7 4.66 -19.10 -15.77
CA LYS A 7 3.47 -19.92 -15.59
C LYS A 7 3.87 -21.40 -15.46
N PRO A 8 3.52 -22.10 -14.37
CA PRO A 8 3.87 -23.50 -14.20
C PRO A 8 3.39 -24.37 -15.37
N GLY A 9 4.31 -25.15 -15.95
CA GLY A 9 4.02 -26.08 -17.05
C GLY A 9 3.76 -25.43 -18.41
N VAL A 10 4.06 -24.13 -18.57
CA VAL A 10 3.98 -23.41 -19.86
C VAL A 10 5.32 -22.76 -20.14
N GLU A 11 5.77 -22.85 -21.40
CA GLU A 11 6.99 -22.18 -21.86
C GLU A 11 6.79 -20.66 -21.86
N ASN A 12 7.83 -19.92 -21.47
CA ASN A 12 7.80 -18.47 -21.48
C ASN A 12 7.79 -17.94 -22.91
N ASP A 13 7.01 -16.89 -23.19
CA ASP A 13 7.04 -16.18 -24.48
C ASP A 13 8.29 -15.28 -24.56
N THR A 14 9.45 -15.88 -24.89
CA THR A 14 10.76 -15.20 -24.87
C THR A 14 11.08 -14.33 -26.08
N ASP A 15 10.29 -14.43 -27.14
CA ASP A 15 10.50 -13.70 -28.41
C ASP A 15 9.86 -12.29 -28.45
N ILE A 16 9.39 -11.78 -27.31
CA ILE A 16 8.73 -10.46 -27.19
C ILE A 16 9.72 -9.48 -26.53
N ASP A 17 10.08 -8.40 -27.21
CA ASP A 17 11.02 -7.39 -26.70
C ASP A 17 10.39 -6.42 -25.66
N LEU A 18 9.05 -6.44 -25.56
CA LEU A 18 8.20 -5.66 -24.66
C LEU A 18 8.10 -4.17 -24.98
N TYR A 19 8.83 -3.66 -25.97
CA TYR A 19 8.79 -2.25 -26.33
C TYR A 19 7.45 -1.92 -27.01
N PRO A 20 6.77 -0.83 -26.63
CA PRO A 20 5.52 -0.45 -27.28
C PRO A 20 5.76 0.03 -28.73
N ASP A 21 5.30 -0.74 -29.73
CA ASP A 21 5.24 -0.26 -31.13
C ASP A 21 4.09 0.73 -31.38
N VAL A 22 3.04 0.62 -30.56
CA VAL A 22 1.80 1.40 -30.69
C VAL A 22 1.36 1.87 -29.31
N ILE A 23 1.03 3.14 -29.21
CA ILE A 23 0.46 3.74 -28.02
C ILE A 23 -1.05 3.48 -28.00
N VAL A 24 -1.53 2.78 -26.97
CA VAL A 24 -2.93 2.37 -26.87
C VAL A 24 -3.55 2.94 -25.59
N GLY A 25 -4.55 3.79 -25.76
CA GLY A 25 -5.48 4.16 -24.69
C GLY A 25 -6.85 3.51 -24.92
N ARG A 26 -7.55 3.20 -23.82
CA ARG A 26 -8.86 2.52 -23.87
C ARG A 26 -9.97 3.36 -23.25
N LEU A 27 -11.03 3.60 -24.03
CA LEU A 27 -12.33 4.04 -23.52
C LEU A 27 -13.24 2.81 -23.36
N ALA A 28 -13.35 2.25 -22.16
CA ALA A 28 -14.06 0.99 -21.89
C ALA A 28 -15.59 1.16 -21.78
N CYS A 29 -16.17 2.00 -22.63
CA CYS A 29 -17.59 2.34 -22.60
C CYS A 29 -18.49 1.12 -22.84
N ARG A 30 -19.55 1.01 -22.05
CA ARG A 30 -20.58 -0.05 -22.14
C ARG A 30 -21.93 0.46 -22.62
N SER A 31 -22.04 1.78 -22.84
CA SER A 31 -23.26 2.42 -23.33
C SER A 31 -22.96 3.67 -24.15
N ILE A 32 -23.92 4.06 -25.01
CA ILE A 32 -23.85 5.34 -25.75
C ILE A 32 -23.76 6.54 -24.78
N LYS A 33 -24.37 6.43 -23.59
CA LYS A 33 -24.32 7.50 -22.57
C LYS A 33 -22.90 7.70 -22.05
N GLU A 34 -22.17 6.62 -21.77
CA GLU A 34 -20.75 6.69 -21.37
C GLU A 34 -19.88 7.27 -22.47
N VAL A 35 -20.07 6.84 -23.73
CA VAL A 35 -19.35 7.41 -24.88
C VAL A 35 -19.54 8.93 -24.93
N LYS A 36 -20.78 9.41 -24.89
CA LYS A 36 -21.08 10.85 -24.89
C LYS A 36 -20.44 11.56 -23.70
N THR A 37 -20.49 10.96 -22.52
CA THR A 37 -19.92 11.53 -21.30
C THR A 37 -18.41 11.72 -21.45
N VAL A 38 -17.70 10.66 -21.81
CA VAL A 38 -16.23 10.67 -21.88
C VAL A 38 -15.73 11.53 -23.03
N VAL A 39 -16.35 11.45 -24.21
CA VAL A 39 -15.98 12.30 -25.36
C VAL A 39 -16.20 13.78 -25.04
N ASN A 40 -17.32 14.15 -24.39
CA ASN A 40 -17.54 15.53 -23.98
C ASN A 40 -16.50 16.00 -22.95
N LYS A 41 -16.11 15.13 -22.00
CA LYS A 41 -15.03 15.43 -21.04
C LYS A 41 -13.71 15.71 -21.75
N ILE A 42 -13.33 14.89 -22.73
CA ILE A 42 -12.10 15.07 -23.54
C ILE A 42 -12.15 16.42 -24.27
N ILE A 43 -13.21 16.67 -25.05
CA ILE A 43 -13.38 17.92 -25.80
C ILE A 43 -13.32 19.13 -24.85
N ASN A 44 -14.04 19.10 -23.72
CA ASN A 44 -14.06 20.23 -22.79
C ASN A 44 -12.72 20.44 -22.11
N TYR A 45 -12.02 19.37 -21.73
CA TYR A 45 -10.70 19.43 -21.10
C TYR A 45 -9.68 20.06 -22.05
N GLU A 46 -9.61 19.58 -23.30
CA GLU A 46 -8.66 20.08 -24.30
C GLU A 46 -8.85 21.57 -24.60
N ASN A 47 -10.11 22.04 -24.54
CA ASN A 47 -10.45 23.43 -24.84
C ASN A 47 -10.41 24.37 -23.62
N SER A 48 -10.43 23.85 -22.38
CA SER A 48 -10.62 24.70 -21.19
C SER A 48 -9.59 24.52 -20.07
N ALA A 49 -8.79 23.45 -20.06
CA ALA A 49 -7.83 23.19 -18.98
C ALA A 49 -6.58 24.08 -19.04
N TYR A 50 -6.21 24.58 -20.22
CA TYR A 50 -4.96 25.31 -20.43
C TYR A 50 -4.88 26.59 -19.59
N GLY A 51 -3.78 26.71 -18.82
CA GLY A 51 -3.51 27.88 -17.98
C GLY A 51 -4.42 28.02 -16.76
N THR A 52 -5.16 26.97 -16.40
CA THR A 52 -6.04 27.01 -15.22
C THR A 52 -5.29 26.70 -13.92
N GLU A 53 -5.61 27.41 -12.85
CA GLU A 53 -4.98 27.21 -11.53
C GLU A 53 -5.23 25.80 -10.95
N TRP A 54 -6.40 25.23 -11.17
CA TRP A 54 -6.72 23.89 -10.64
C TRP A 54 -5.83 22.79 -11.25
N PHE A 55 -5.29 23.01 -12.45
CA PHE A 55 -4.39 22.06 -13.09
C PHE A 55 -3.03 22.02 -12.37
N LYS A 56 -2.57 23.15 -11.83
CA LYS A 56 -1.30 23.26 -11.08
C LYS A 56 -1.40 22.72 -9.65
N ARG A 57 -2.15 21.64 -9.48
CA ARG A 57 -2.36 20.93 -8.21
C ARG A 57 -2.17 19.44 -8.45
N VAL A 58 -1.37 18.81 -7.60
CA VAL A 58 -1.13 17.36 -7.60
C VAL A 58 -1.50 16.80 -6.23
N ILE A 59 -2.35 15.77 -6.22
CA ILE A 59 -2.76 15.10 -4.98
C ILE A 59 -2.02 13.77 -4.87
N ALA A 60 -1.25 13.58 -3.81
CA ALA A 60 -0.59 12.33 -3.46
C ALA A 60 -1.32 11.66 -2.30
N ILE A 61 -1.78 10.43 -2.48
CA ILE A 61 -2.57 9.69 -1.49
C ILE A 61 -1.91 8.34 -1.22
N SER A 62 -1.56 8.05 0.03
CA SER A 62 -0.77 6.87 0.38
C SER A 62 -0.65 6.62 1.88
N GLY A 63 0.01 5.54 2.26
CA GLY A 63 0.33 5.13 3.62
C GLY A 63 1.43 4.07 3.66
N ASP A 64 1.27 3.13 4.60
CA ASP A 64 2.22 2.06 4.88
C ASP A 64 1.93 0.82 4.02
N GLY A 65 2.63 0.70 2.89
CA GLY A 65 2.35 -0.30 1.87
C GLY A 65 2.56 -1.73 2.38
N PHE A 66 3.67 -1.98 3.08
CA PHE A 66 4.01 -3.29 3.61
C PHE A 66 4.54 -3.20 5.04
N LEU A 67 4.27 -4.21 5.86
CA LEU A 67 4.89 -4.31 7.17
C LEU A 67 6.31 -4.87 7.02
N ASP A 68 7.27 -4.00 6.74
CA ASP A 68 8.68 -4.32 6.47
C ASP A 68 9.56 -4.35 7.74
N GLN A 69 8.96 -4.67 8.89
CA GLN A 69 9.61 -4.65 10.20
C GLN A 69 10.89 -5.50 10.23
N CYS A 70 11.99 -4.88 10.66
CA CYS A 70 13.23 -5.61 10.94
C CYS A 70 13.06 -6.59 12.12
N ASP A 71 13.60 -7.81 12.00
CA ASP A 71 13.65 -8.75 13.12
C ASP A 71 14.51 -8.19 14.26
N LEU A 72 13.89 -8.09 15.45
CA LEU A 72 14.57 -7.65 16.67
C LEU A 72 15.57 -8.71 17.14
N ASN A 73 15.19 -9.99 17.04
CA ASN A 73 15.97 -11.17 17.44
C ASN A 73 16.73 -11.01 18.77
N ILE A 74 16.05 -10.51 19.81
CA ILE A 74 16.66 -10.31 21.13
C ILE A 74 16.51 -11.60 21.94
N THR A 75 17.59 -12.28 22.29
CA THR A 75 17.51 -13.54 23.06
C THR A 75 17.68 -13.30 24.56
N TRP A 76 16.81 -13.89 25.37
CA TRP A 76 16.90 -13.89 26.83
C TRP A 76 16.96 -15.31 27.39
N ASP A 77 18.11 -15.67 27.96
CA ASP A 77 18.31 -16.95 28.65
C ASP A 77 17.69 -16.88 30.06
N THR A 78 16.72 -17.76 30.31
CA THR A 78 16.00 -17.86 31.58
C THR A 78 16.52 -19.01 32.45
N THR A 79 17.63 -19.65 32.05
CA THR A 79 18.28 -20.73 32.81
C THR A 79 18.89 -20.20 34.10
N GLY A 80 18.65 -20.90 35.20
CA GLY A 80 19.13 -20.49 36.53
C GLY A 80 18.35 -19.33 37.17
N LEU A 81 17.41 -18.71 36.45
CA LEU A 81 16.50 -17.74 37.04
C LEU A 81 15.44 -18.46 37.90
N PRO A 82 15.09 -17.89 39.07
CA PRO A 82 14.11 -18.48 39.96
C PRO A 82 12.68 -18.39 39.41
N ASN A 83 11.85 -19.38 39.75
CA ASN A 83 10.42 -19.32 39.44
C ASN A 83 9.78 -18.11 40.13
N GLY A 84 8.91 -17.40 39.41
CA GLY A 84 8.25 -16.21 39.92
C GLY A 84 7.61 -15.36 38.82
N GLU A 85 7.13 -14.19 39.22
CA GLU A 85 6.58 -13.19 38.32
C GLU A 85 7.71 -12.33 37.73
N TYR A 86 7.60 -12.04 36.44
CA TYR A 86 8.51 -11.17 35.71
C TYR A 86 7.71 -10.14 34.92
N THR A 87 8.31 -8.97 34.72
CA THR A 87 7.73 -7.92 33.88
C THR A 87 8.72 -7.52 32.80
N LEU A 88 8.33 -7.74 31.55
CA LEU A 88 9.04 -7.23 30.38
C LEU A 88 8.56 -5.81 30.10
N TYR A 89 9.51 -4.95 29.76
CA TYR A 89 9.25 -3.63 29.25
C TYR A 89 9.97 -3.44 27.92
N ALA A 90 9.33 -2.75 26.99
CA ALA A 90 9.96 -2.27 25.77
C ALA A 90 9.63 -0.80 25.52
N GLN A 91 10.57 -0.03 24.98
CA GLN A 91 10.37 1.38 24.65
C GLN A 91 11.12 1.76 23.38
N SER A 92 10.42 2.42 22.46
CA SER A 92 11.00 2.91 21.21
C SER A 92 11.50 4.35 21.34
N PHE A 93 12.56 4.65 20.61
CA PHE A 93 13.25 5.93 20.55
C PHE A 93 13.58 6.27 19.11
N THR A 94 13.36 7.52 18.73
CA THR A 94 13.78 8.01 17.41
C THR A 94 15.20 8.59 17.45
N PRO A 95 15.91 8.68 16.31
CA PRO A 95 17.25 9.27 16.25
C PRO A 95 17.33 10.71 16.78
N ASP A 96 16.23 11.47 16.69
CA ASP A 96 16.09 12.83 17.23
C ASP A 96 15.81 12.87 18.75
N GLY A 97 15.78 11.71 19.42
CA GLY A 97 15.67 11.60 20.88
C GLY A 97 14.25 11.58 21.45
N ARG A 98 13.20 11.57 20.62
CA ARG A 98 11.83 11.37 21.11
C ARG A 98 11.64 9.93 21.56
N LYS A 99 10.76 9.73 22.54
CA LYS A 99 10.50 8.42 23.15
C LYS A 99 9.02 8.11 23.16
N GLY A 100 8.71 6.84 22.93
CA GLY A 100 7.37 6.29 22.93
C GLY A 100 6.83 5.98 24.32
N PRO A 101 5.54 5.61 24.43
CA PRO A 101 5.03 4.85 25.56
C PRO A 101 5.82 3.55 25.76
N LYS A 102 5.80 3.03 26.99
CA LYS A 102 6.36 1.72 27.27
C LYS A 102 5.31 0.66 26.97
N ASP A 103 5.69 -0.36 26.21
CA ASP A 103 4.99 -1.63 26.23
C ASP A 103 5.38 -2.39 27.51
N THR A 104 4.42 -2.99 28.19
CA THR A 104 4.60 -3.61 29.52
C THR A 104 3.83 -4.92 29.60
N ILE A 105 4.55 -6.02 29.77
CA ILE A 105 4.00 -7.37 29.75
C ILE A 105 4.38 -8.12 31.02
N HIS A 106 3.36 -8.50 31.80
CA HIS A 106 3.53 -9.28 33.04
C HIS A 106 3.35 -10.77 32.75
N PHE A 107 4.32 -11.61 33.08
CA PHE A 107 4.28 -13.06 32.82
C PHE A 107 4.96 -13.84 33.94
N ILE A 108 4.89 -15.17 33.85
CA ILE A 108 5.37 -16.08 34.90
C ILE A 108 6.49 -16.95 34.31
N LEU A 109 7.59 -17.09 35.05
CA LEU A 109 8.55 -18.19 34.86
C LEU A 109 8.22 -19.28 35.88
N ASP A 110 7.84 -20.46 35.43
CA ASP A 110 7.50 -21.58 36.31
C ASP A 110 7.93 -22.92 35.69
N ARG A 111 9.13 -23.36 36.07
CA ARG A 111 9.72 -24.64 35.62
C ARG A 111 8.97 -25.88 36.08
N THR A 112 7.93 -25.75 36.90
CA THR A 112 7.06 -26.87 37.29
C THR A 112 5.88 -27.08 36.34
N LYS A 113 5.65 -26.14 35.42
CA LYS A 113 4.54 -26.16 34.47
C LYS A 113 5.03 -26.19 33.01
N PRO A 114 4.24 -26.75 32.08
CA PRO A 114 4.54 -26.65 30.66
C PRO A 114 4.49 -25.18 30.22
N THR A 115 5.25 -24.85 29.18
CA THR A 115 5.24 -23.51 28.57
C THR A 115 3.90 -23.25 27.91
N ASN A 116 3.36 -22.05 28.11
CA ASN A 116 2.15 -21.57 27.47
C ASN A 116 2.36 -20.11 27.07
N ILE A 117 2.53 -19.89 25.77
CA ILE A 117 2.73 -18.56 25.17
C ILE A 117 1.61 -18.31 24.16
N THR A 118 1.12 -17.08 24.13
CA THR A 118 0.19 -16.58 23.12
C THR A 118 0.83 -15.41 22.38
N PHE A 119 0.45 -15.24 21.11
CA PHE A 119 0.88 -14.12 20.27
C PHE A 119 0.19 -12.83 20.71
N ASN A 120 0.95 -11.75 20.91
CA ASN A 120 0.43 -10.44 21.29
C ASN A 120 0.63 -9.44 20.14
N HIS A 121 -0.44 -8.91 19.54
CA HIS A 121 -0.28 -7.87 18.52
C HIS A 121 -1.40 -6.85 18.72
N ASP A 122 -1.24 -6.03 19.75
CA ASP A 122 -2.28 -5.15 20.25
C ASP A 122 -1.88 -3.66 20.26
N ASP A 123 -0.82 -3.29 19.54
CA ASP A 123 -0.35 -1.92 19.42
C ASP A 123 -1.37 -0.91 18.86
N HIS A 124 -2.45 -1.37 18.21
CA HIS A 124 -3.63 -0.52 17.91
C HIS A 124 -4.31 0.08 19.15
N LEU A 125 -4.10 -0.52 20.33
CA LEU A 125 -4.55 -0.03 21.63
C LEU A 125 -3.54 0.94 22.28
N ASN A 126 -2.38 1.16 21.66
CA ASN A 126 -1.33 1.99 22.23
C ASN A 126 -1.86 3.44 22.44
N PRO A 127 -1.66 4.04 23.63
CA PRO A 127 -2.14 5.38 23.94
C PRO A 127 -1.65 6.47 22.97
N ALA A 128 -0.47 6.28 22.36
CA ALA A 128 0.07 7.24 21.40
C ALA A 128 -0.74 7.32 20.10
N LEU A 129 -1.46 6.26 19.72
CA LEU A 129 -2.25 6.20 18.48
C LEU A 129 -3.70 6.69 18.66
N GLN A 130 -4.16 6.87 19.90
CA GLN A 130 -5.57 7.23 20.18
C GLN A 130 -5.99 8.61 19.67
N ASN A 131 -5.01 9.49 19.41
CA ASN A 131 -5.24 10.83 18.85
C ASN A 131 -4.93 10.90 17.34
N GLY A 132 -4.72 9.75 16.68
CA GLY A 132 -4.35 9.68 15.27
C GLY A 132 -2.88 9.96 15.01
N TYR A 133 -2.57 10.33 13.77
CA TYR A 133 -1.21 10.53 13.26
C TYR A 133 -0.93 12.01 12.96
N PRO A 134 0.34 12.46 13.04
CA PRO A 134 1.52 11.71 13.47
C PRO A 134 1.52 11.40 14.96
N ALA A 135 2.19 10.30 15.36
CA ALA A 135 2.27 9.87 16.75
C ALA A 135 3.73 9.78 17.26
N LEU A 136 3.88 9.49 18.57
CA LEU A 136 5.17 9.14 19.17
C LEU A 136 5.65 7.77 18.66
N PRO A 137 6.97 7.48 18.67
CA PRO A 137 7.44 6.17 18.24
C PRO A 137 6.83 5.05 19.08
N ILE A 138 6.60 3.89 18.47
CA ILE A 138 5.87 2.78 19.08
C ILE A 138 6.84 1.60 19.28
N ALA A 139 6.71 0.93 20.43
CA ALA A 139 7.27 -0.39 20.68
C ALA A 139 6.12 -1.35 20.97
N GLU A 140 6.23 -2.57 20.47
CA GLU A 140 5.26 -3.65 20.66
C GLU A 140 6.02 -4.96 20.70
N ILE A 141 5.93 -5.73 21.78
CA ILE A 141 6.49 -7.08 21.87
C ILE A 141 5.39 -8.10 21.59
N VAL A 142 5.68 -8.99 20.63
CA VAL A 142 4.68 -9.95 20.14
C VAL A 142 4.94 -11.39 20.57
N SER A 143 6.14 -11.65 21.07
CA SER A 143 6.63 -12.99 21.41
C SER A 143 6.14 -13.53 22.76
N ILE A 144 5.38 -12.75 23.53
CA ILE A 144 4.79 -13.17 24.81
C ILE A 144 3.61 -12.26 25.17
N SER A 145 2.53 -12.80 25.74
CA SER A 145 1.39 -12.00 26.24
C SER A 145 1.31 -11.96 27.77
N PRO A 146 0.49 -11.05 28.34
CA PRO A 146 0.22 -11.05 29.76
C PRO A 146 -0.27 -12.41 30.30
N TYR A 147 0.18 -12.77 31.50
CA TYR A 147 -0.15 -13.99 32.23
C TYR A 147 0.33 -15.31 31.59
N ASN A 148 1.13 -15.24 30.53
CA ASN A 148 1.78 -16.41 29.94
C ASN A 148 2.78 -17.07 30.91
N VAL A 149 3.09 -18.33 30.65
CA VAL A 149 4.02 -19.13 31.46
C VAL A 149 5.19 -19.58 30.60
N LEU A 150 6.41 -19.17 30.96
CA LEU A 150 7.64 -19.78 30.48
C LEU A 150 7.94 -20.99 31.37
N GLY A 151 7.85 -22.19 30.81
CA GLY A 151 7.83 -23.45 31.54
C GLY A 151 9.04 -24.33 31.26
N TYR A 152 8.83 -25.65 31.40
CA TYR A 152 9.86 -26.67 31.13
C TYR A 152 9.85 -27.24 29.70
N THR A 153 8.85 -26.91 28.88
CA THR A 153 8.76 -27.41 27.49
C THR A 153 9.17 -26.33 26.50
N ASP A 154 9.73 -26.74 25.37
CA ASP A 154 9.92 -25.82 24.25
C ASP A 154 8.57 -25.38 23.66
N PHE A 155 8.56 -24.23 23.02
CA PHE A 155 7.38 -23.66 22.36
C PHE A 155 7.78 -22.93 21.08
N PHE A 156 7.09 -23.24 20.00
CA PHE A 156 7.27 -22.61 18.69
C PHE A 156 5.92 -22.26 18.09
N TYR A 157 5.82 -21.07 17.52
CA TYR A 157 4.61 -20.64 16.83
C TYR A 157 4.96 -19.61 15.76
N THR A 158 4.51 -19.87 14.53
CA THR A 158 4.60 -18.95 13.40
C THR A 158 3.20 -18.39 13.14
N PRO A 159 2.97 -17.08 13.39
CA PRO A 159 1.68 -16.46 13.10
C PRO A 159 1.37 -16.51 11.61
N SER A 160 0.09 -16.67 11.28
CA SER A 160 -0.36 -16.55 9.89
C SER A 160 -0.39 -15.09 9.44
N GLU A 161 -0.51 -14.83 8.13
CA GLU A 161 -0.73 -13.47 7.60
C GLU A 161 -1.97 -12.75 8.19
N ARG A 162 -2.93 -13.51 8.75
CA ARG A 162 -4.08 -12.94 9.47
C ARG A 162 -3.74 -12.42 10.87
N GLU A 163 -2.60 -12.81 11.42
CA GLU A 163 -2.11 -12.43 12.74
C GLU A 163 -0.90 -11.49 12.64
N ALA A 164 0.02 -11.76 11.71
CA ALA A 164 1.21 -10.95 11.44
C ALA A 164 1.43 -10.80 9.93
N TYR A 165 0.96 -9.69 9.36
CA TYR A 165 1.15 -9.38 7.95
C TYR A 165 2.65 -9.32 7.57
N CYS A 166 2.97 -9.86 6.40
CA CYS A 166 4.32 -9.98 5.83
C CYS A 166 5.31 -10.85 6.64
N ASN A 167 4.85 -11.60 7.65
CA ASN A 167 5.74 -12.45 8.46
C ASN A 167 6.36 -13.60 7.65
N GLU A 168 5.68 -14.10 6.60
CA GLU A 168 6.22 -15.14 5.73
C GLU A 168 7.46 -14.69 4.94
N ILE A 169 7.59 -13.38 4.69
CA ILE A 169 8.70 -12.78 3.95
C ILE A 169 9.75 -12.22 4.91
N MET A 170 9.30 -11.64 6.02
CA MET A 170 10.12 -11.01 7.05
C MET A 170 9.74 -11.62 8.41
N PRO A 171 10.49 -12.59 8.96
CA PRO A 171 10.09 -13.34 10.16
C PRO A 171 10.25 -12.51 11.46
N TRP A 172 9.56 -11.37 11.53
CA TRP A 172 9.63 -10.40 12.61
C TRP A 172 8.76 -10.79 13.81
N ALA A 173 7.85 -11.77 13.67
CA ALA A 173 6.81 -12.09 14.63
C ALA A 173 6.83 -13.53 15.17
N ASP A 174 7.75 -14.37 14.69
CA ASP A 174 7.85 -15.78 15.11
C ASP A 174 8.17 -15.92 16.60
N ILE A 175 7.47 -16.84 17.26
CA ILE A 175 7.69 -17.15 18.68
C ILE A 175 8.58 -18.39 18.78
N SER A 176 9.68 -18.24 19.51
CA SER A 176 10.56 -19.36 19.87
C SER A 176 11.00 -19.24 21.32
N TYR A 177 10.71 -20.31 22.08
CA TYR A 177 11.25 -20.56 23.40
C TYR A 177 11.82 -21.98 23.41
N GLU A 178 13.14 -22.10 23.39
CA GLU A 178 13.85 -23.37 23.24
C GLU A 178 14.98 -23.45 24.26
N ASP A 179 15.14 -24.57 24.95
CA ASP A 179 16.22 -24.79 25.92
C ASP A 179 16.30 -23.70 27.00
N GLY A 180 15.15 -23.12 27.37
CA GLY A 180 15.08 -22.03 28.35
C GLY A 180 15.45 -20.65 27.80
N VAL A 181 15.62 -20.48 26.49
CA VAL A 181 15.91 -19.19 25.85
C VAL A 181 14.68 -18.67 25.13
N LEU A 182 14.17 -17.49 25.54
CA LEU A 182 13.10 -16.78 24.82
C LEU A 182 13.72 -15.87 23.75
N THR A 183 13.25 -15.99 22.51
CA THR A 183 13.54 -15.01 21.47
C THR A 183 12.46 -13.93 21.49
N ILE A 184 12.83 -12.73 21.92
CA ILE A 184 11.99 -11.57 22.03
C ILE A 184 11.92 -10.87 20.66
N ARG A 185 10.70 -10.83 20.12
CA ARG A 185 10.37 -10.26 18.80
C ARG A 185 9.22 -9.27 18.90
N GLY A 186 9.10 -8.40 17.90
CA GLY A 186 8.12 -7.35 17.91
C GLY A 186 8.41 -6.20 16.95
N LYS A 187 7.75 -5.06 17.16
CA LYS A 187 7.82 -3.90 16.29
C LYS A 187 8.47 -2.70 16.96
N SER A 188 9.16 -1.90 16.16
CA SER A 188 9.60 -0.57 16.55
C SER A 188 9.60 0.40 15.37
N TYR A 189 8.76 1.44 15.44
CA TYR A 189 8.51 2.33 14.29
C TYR A 189 8.21 3.78 14.71
N ASP A 190 8.43 4.74 13.80
CA ASP A 190 8.18 6.18 13.99
C ASP A 190 6.98 6.62 13.13
N PRO A 191 5.77 6.79 13.71
CA PRO A 191 4.54 7.07 12.97
C PRO A 191 4.42 8.49 12.35
N ARG A 192 5.55 9.08 11.95
CA ARG A 192 5.63 10.38 11.29
C ARG A 192 5.83 10.22 9.79
N PRO A 193 5.50 11.25 8.99
CA PRO A 193 5.91 11.31 7.60
C PRO A 193 7.42 11.11 7.47
N TYR A 194 7.82 10.16 6.64
CA TYR A 194 9.22 9.76 6.44
C TYR A 194 9.94 9.25 7.70
N GLY A 195 9.21 8.96 8.79
CA GLY A 195 9.78 8.28 9.94
C GLY A 195 10.14 6.87 9.54
N ASN A 196 11.43 6.54 9.56
CA ASN A 196 11.90 5.28 8.98
C ASN A 196 12.92 4.50 9.81
N CYS A 197 13.28 5.01 10.99
CA CYS A 197 14.33 4.43 11.80
C CYS A 197 14.05 4.71 13.28
N THR A 198 14.17 3.67 14.10
CA THR A 198 14.04 3.76 15.55
C THR A 198 15.13 2.94 16.25
N ASN A 199 15.19 3.06 17.56
CA ASN A 199 15.95 2.21 18.46
C ASN A 199 14.99 1.69 19.53
N ILE A 200 15.11 0.45 19.94
CA ILE A 200 14.28 -0.14 20.99
C ILE A 200 15.14 -0.63 22.15
N HIS A 201 14.72 -0.26 23.36
CA HIS A 201 15.26 -0.80 24.61
C HIS A 201 14.28 -1.80 25.18
N VAL A 202 14.74 -3.03 25.42
CA VAL A 202 13.98 -4.08 26.11
C VAL A 202 14.68 -4.38 27.43
N TRP A 203 13.93 -4.40 28.52
CA TRP A 203 14.45 -4.83 29.83
C TRP A 203 13.40 -5.62 30.61
N ILE A 204 13.88 -6.53 31.46
CA ILE A 204 13.01 -7.41 32.25
C ILE A 204 13.35 -7.24 33.72
N LYS A 205 12.28 -7.16 34.53
CA LYS A 205 12.38 -7.12 35.99
C LYS A 205 11.83 -8.38 36.62
N ASP A 206 12.45 -8.82 37.71
CA ASP A 206 11.89 -9.83 38.61
C ASP A 206 10.81 -9.22 39.53
N TRP A 207 10.20 -10.05 40.38
CA TRP A 207 9.16 -9.65 41.34
C TRP A 207 9.67 -8.72 42.46
N GLU A 208 10.99 -8.63 42.66
CA GLU A 208 11.61 -7.69 43.59
C GLU A 208 11.91 -6.33 42.93
N GLY A 209 11.71 -6.23 41.61
CA GLY A 209 11.93 -5.03 40.81
C GLY A 209 13.36 -4.86 40.30
N ASN A 210 14.24 -5.85 40.50
CA ASN A 210 15.60 -5.84 39.98
C ASN A 210 15.60 -6.08 38.48
N VAL A 211 16.44 -5.37 37.73
CA VAL A 211 16.61 -5.61 36.30
C VAL A 211 17.49 -6.84 36.11
N VAL A 212 16.90 -7.93 35.62
CA VAL A 212 17.60 -9.21 35.38
C VAL A 212 18.05 -9.38 33.93
N PHE A 213 17.54 -8.54 33.02
CA PHE A 213 17.92 -8.51 31.62
C PHE A 213 17.73 -7.10 31.04
N SER A 214 18.62 -6.70 30.12
CA SER A 214 18.52 -5.44 29.40
C SER A 214 19.28 -5.54 28.08
N ALA A 215 18.62 -5.21 26.98
CA ALA A 215 19.20 -5.23 25.64
C ALA A 215 18.68 -4.07 24.79
N TRP A 216 19.54 -3.56 23.92
CA TRP A 216 19.19 -2.56 22.92
C TRP A 216 19.27 -3.16 21.52
N ARG A 217 18.30 -2.80 20.68
CA ARG A 217 18.39 -2.98 19.23
C ARG A 217 18.31 -1.61 18.60
N ASN A 218 19.39 -1.20 17.94
CA ASN A 218 19.51 0.12 17.32
C ASN A 218 19.31 0.03 15.81
N ASN A 219 18.90 1.13 15.20
CA ASN A 219 18.66 1.27 13.77
C ASN A 219 17.66 0.23 13.22
N THR A 220 16.54 0.05 13.92
CA THR A 220 15.41 -0.73 13.41
C THR A 220 14.70 0.10 12.35
N GLU A 221 14.96 -0.24 11.08
CA GLU A 221 14.34 0.42 9.94
C GLU A 221 12.95 -0.15 9.64
N MET A 222 12.06 0.73 9.19
CA MET A 222 10.72 0.41 8.70
C MET A 222 10.30 1.54 7.76
N TYR A 223 9.78 1.28 6.57
CA TYR A 223 9.48 2.31 5.58
C TYR A 223 8.01 2.27 5.18
N TYR A 224 7.32 3.42 5.26
CA TYR A 224 5.98 3.57 4.70
C TYR A 224 6.11 3.78 3.19
N GLU A 225 6.22 2.70 2.42
CA GLU A 225 6.73 2.74 1.04
C GLU A 225 5.91 3.68 0.17
N GLY A 226 4.59 3.63 0.31
CA GLY A 226 3.68 4.48 -0.45
C GLY A 226 3.97 5.98 -0.27
N GLU A 227 4.34 6.41 0.94
CA GLU A 227 4.72 7.80 1.23
C GLU A 227 6.07 8.19 0.60
N TRP A 228 7.02 7.26 0.52
CA TRP A 228 8.26 7.48 -0.22
C TRP A 228 8.04 7.52 -1.73
N ILE A 229 7.20 6.63 -2.25
CA ILE A 229 6.85 6.51 -3.67
C ILE A 229 6.10 7.75 -4.16
N THR A 230 5.13 8.23 -3.39
CA THR A 230 4.33 9.40 -3.76
C THR A 230 5.00 10.72 -3.36
N GLY A 231 6.05 10.68 -2.53
CA GLY A 231 6.59 11.85 -1.85
C GLY A 231 7.58 12.72 -2.61
N GLU A 232 8.06 13.74 -1.90
CA GLU A 232 8.92 14.82 -2.38
C GLU A 232 10.42 14.54 -2.18
N LYS A 233 10.78 13.44 -1.53
CA LYS A 233 12.16 13.17 -1.10
C LYS A 233 12.80 12.06 -1.91
N PRO A 234 14.13 12.13 -2.12
CA PRO A 234 14.89 10.98 -2.59
C PRO A 234 14.99 9.92 -1.49
N LEU A 235 14.90 8.66 -1.91
CA LEU A 235 15.30 7.49 -1.15
C LEU A 235 16.35 6.75 -1.97
N LEU A 236 17.48 6.43 -1.35
CA LEU A 236 18.69 5.98 -2.05
C LEU A 236 19.08 7.00 -3.14
N TYR A 237 19.00 6.64 -4.42
CA TYR A 237 19.38 7.49 -5.55
C TYR A 237 18.19 7.98 -6.39
N ARG A 238 16.94 7.71 -5.99
CA ARG A 238 15.74 8.05 -6.77
C ARG A 238 14.66 8.73 -5.91
N GLY A 239 14.02 9.76 -6.49
CA GLY A 239 12.90 10.49 -5.89
C GLY A 239 11.59 9.72 -5.90
N GLY A 240 10.66 10.12 -5.04
CA GLY A 240 9.23 9.84 -5.25
C GLY A 240 8.63 10.68 -6.38
N ALA A 241 7.35 10.48 -6.69
CA ALA A 241 6.66 11.18 -7.76
C ALA A 241 6.68 12.72 -7.62
N LEU A 242 6.44 13.25 -6.42
CA LEU A 242 6.39 14.69 -6.19
C LEU A 242 7.76 15.37 -6.25
N TYR A 243 8.85 14.61 -6.09
CA TYR A 243 10.22 15.11 -6.27
C TYR A 243 10.43 15.59 -7.71
N TYR A 244 9.79 14.93 -8.67
CA TYR A 244 9.93 15.23 -10.10
C TYR A 244 8.90 16.23 -10.63
N MET A 245 7.87 16.55 -9.84
CA MET A 245 6.85 17.51 -10.27
C MET A 245 7.40 18.94 -10.25
N PRO A 246 7.03 19.77 -11.25
CA PRO A 246 7.50 21.16 -11.31
C PRO A 246 7.16 21.96 -10.05
N ASP A 247 8.03 22.89 -9.68
CA ASP A 247 7.89 23.67 -8.44
C ASP A 247 6.67 24.59 -8.39
N ASP A 248 6.07 24.90 -9.54
CA ASP A 248 4.85 25.69 -9.63
C ASP A 248 3.57 24.89 -9.37
N PHE A 249 3.66 23.57 -9.10
CA PHE A 249 2.54 22.77 -8.64
C PHE A 249 2.34 22.86 -7.13
N GLU A 250 1.10 23.09 -6.71
CA GLU A 250 0.65 22.85 -5.34
C GLU A 250 0.68 21.34 -5.06
N ARG A 251 1.48 20.95 -4.06
CA ARG A 251 1.64 19.56 -3.62
C ARG A 251 0.68 19.27 -2.46
N VAL A 252 -0.35 18.48 -2.72
CA VAL A 252 -1.38 18.11 -1.74
C VAL A 252 -1.13 16.68 -1.27
N ILE A 253 -0.55 16.57 -0.08
CA ILE A 253 -0.16 15.27 0.50
C ILE A 253 -1.23 14.80 1.46
N VAL A 254 -1.90 13.69 1.13
CA VAL A 254 -2.94 13.01 1.91
C VAL A 254 -2.40 11.65 2.35
N TRP A 255 -1.66 11.63 3.45
CA TRP A 255 -0.99 10.44 3.94
C TRP A 255 -1.58 9.90 5.23
N ALA A 256 -1.37 8.62 5.47
CA ALA A 256 -1.73 8.00 6.73
C ALA A 256 -0.90 8.57 7.88
N SER A 257 0.43 8.72 7.71
CA SER A 257 1.33 9.22 8.76
C SER A 257 1.17 10.70 9.10
N ASN A 258 0.60 11.51 8.19
CA ASN A 258 0.29 12.92 8.46
C ASN A 258 -1.15 13.14 8.96
N GLY A 259 -1.89 12.05 9.17
CA GLY A 259 -3.25 12.07 9.72
C GLY A 259 -4.33 12.56 8.75
N LYS A 260 -4.02 12.73 7.45
CA LYS A 260 -5.01 13.21 6.47
C LYS A 260 -5.73 12.08 5.76
N LEU A 261 -5.10 10.93 5.52
CA LEU A 261 -5.79 9.74 5.03
C LEU A 261 -6.53 9.07 6.19
N THR A 262 -7.83 9.35 6.30
CA THR A 262 -8.69 8.85 7.38
C THR A 262 -9.85 8.00 6.87
N GLY A 263 -9.87 7.73 5.56
CA GLY A 263 -10.87 6.93 4.87
C GLY A 263 -11.47 7.64 3.65
N ILE A 264 -12.52 7.04 3.09
CA ILE A 264 -13.16 7.46 1.83
C ILE A 264 -13.48 8.94 1.74
N LYS A 265 -14.00 9.51 2.84
CA LYS A 265 -14.39 10.92 2.87
C LYS A 265 -13.21 11.86 2.61
N SER A 266 -12.06 11.60 3.25
CA SER A 266 -10.86 12.43 3.08
C SER A 266 -10.37 12.46 1.64
N VAL A 267 -10.43 11.31 0.94
CA VAL A 267 -10.08 11.22 -0.49
C VAL A 267 -11.09 11.98 -1.34
N ILE A 268 -12.39 11.76 -1.16
CA ILE A 268 -13.44 12.44 -1.94
C ILE A 268 -13.37 13.96 -1.77
N GLU A 269 -13.16 14.45 -0.55
CA GLU A 269 -13.07 15.89 -0.27
C GLU A 269 -11.91 16.55 -1.01
N GLU A 270 -10.74 15.92 -1.04
CA GLU A 270 -9.57 16.46 -1.75
C GLU A 270 -9.71 16.34 -3.27
N PHE A 271 -10.24 15.23 -3.75
CA PHE A 271 -10.50 15.00 -5.17
C PHE A 271 -11.50 16.03 -5.72
N ASN A 272 -12.58 16.33 -4.97
CA ASN A 272 -13.64 17.26 -5.37
C ASN A 272 -13.19 18.72 -5.55
N LYS A 273 -12.06 19.10 -4.95
CA LYS A 273 -11.45 20.43 -5.17
C LYS A 273 -10.88 20.58 -6.59
N GLY A 274 -10.62 19.47 -7.28
CA GLY A 274 -10.00 19.43 -8.62
C GLY A 274 -8.47 19.45 -8.54
N ALA A 275 -7.82 18.80 -9.50
CA ALA A 275 -6.36 18.71 -9.59
C ALA A 275 -5.96 18.38 -11.03
N GLY A 276 -4.72 18.72 -11.44
CA GLY A 276 -4.16 18.25 -12.70
C GLY A 276 -3.71 16.78 -12.62
N PHE A 277 -3.23 16.36 -11.45
CA PHE A 277 -2.81 14.98 -11.21
C PHE A 277 -3.33 14.46 -9.88
N VAL A 278 -3.62 13.17 -9.86
CA VAL A 278 -3.89 12.41 -8.63
C VAL A 278 -3.06 11.13 -8.67
N PHE A 279 -2.25 10.90 -7.65
CA PHE A 279 -1.47 9.69 -7.47
C PHE A 279 -1.91 8.94 -6.22
N LEU A 280 -2.34 7.69 -6.41
CA LEU A 280 -2.64 6.74 -5.33
C LEU A 280 -1.58 5.64 -5.39
N SER A 281 -0.83 5.39 -4.31
CA SER A 281 0.11 4.25 -4.23
C SER A 281 -0.21 3.42 -2.98
N GLY A 282 -0.52 2.13 -3.14
CA GLY A 282 -1.02 1.29 -2.06
C GLY A 282 -1.59 -0.04 -2.58
N HIS A 283 -2.58 -0.58 -1.89
CA HIS A 283 -3.26 -1.83 -2.26
C HIS A 283 -4.47 -1.59 -3.15
N GLY A 284 -4.69 -2.52 -4.09
CA GLY A 284 -5.75 -2.41 -5.07
C GLY A 284 -6.50 -3.73 -5.30
N SER A 285 -7.74 -3.58 -5.74
CA SER A 285 -8.54 -4.61 -6.40
C SER A 285 -9.42 -3.93 -7.47
N PRO A 286 -10.22 -4.66 -8.25
CA PRO A 286 -11.19 -4.02 -9.13
C PRO A 286 -12.22 -3.17 -8.36
N ASN A 287 -12.47 -3.48 -7.08
CA ASN A 287 -13.43 -2.73 -6.25
C ASN A 287 -12.81 -1.54 -5.53
N VAL A 288 -11.66 -1.72 -4.89
CA VAL A 288 -11.20 -0.83 -3.82
C VAL A 288 -9.72 -0.50 -4.00
N TRP A 289 -9.39 0.74 -3.68
CA TRP A 289 -8.03 1.16 -3.34
C TRP A 289 -7.97 1.46 -1.84
N ALA A 290 -6.96 0.92 -1.17
CA ALA A 290 -6.75 1.02 0.26
C ALA A 290 -5.25 1.05 0.58
N ASP A 291 -4.92 1.43 1.80
CA ASP A 291 -3.56 1.42 2.31
C ASP A 291 -3.57 1.05 3.79
N HIS A 292 -2.43 1.14 4.47
CA HIS A 292 -2.35 0.92 5.92
C HIS A 292 -1.85 2.17 6.66
N TYR A 293 -2.18 2.21 7.95
CA TYR A 293 -1.58 3.17 8.87
C TYR A 293 -0.16 2.76 9.25
N PRO A 294 0.72 3.73 9.61
CA PRO A 294 2.07 3.48 10.08
C PRO A 294 2.20 2.33 11.08
N GLY A 295 2.99 1.31 10.76
CA GLY A 295 3.23 0.15 11.63
C GLY A 295 2.19 -0.96 11.51
N VAL A 296 1.17 -0.81 10.66
CA VAL A 296 0.02 -1.71 10.50
C VAL A 296 -0.50 -2.21 11.87
N PRO A 297 -0.93 -1.28 12.76
CA PRO A 297 -1.15 -1.59 14.16
C PRO A 297 -2.30 -2.58 14.34
N GLY A 298 -2.09 -3.61 15.16
CA GLY A 298 -3.06 -4.69 15.38
C GLY A 298 -3.36 -5.52 14.12
N ASN A 299 -2.39 -5.59 13.20
CA ASN A 299 -2.50 -6.20 11.88
C ASN A 299 -3.56 -5.55 10.98
N ARG A 300 -3.71 -6.05 9.74
CA ARG A 300 -4.60 -5.48 8.71
C ARG A 300 -6.04 -5.20 9.15
N ARG A 301 -6.57 -6.01 10.07
CA ARG A 301 -7.92 -5.81 10.61
C ARG A 301 -8.12 -4.44 11.26
N ASN A 302 -7.09 -3.93 11.92
CA ASN A 302 -7.12 -2.66 12.65
C ASN A 302 -6.27 -1.57 11.97
N GLY A 303 -5.27 -1.97 11.18
CA GLY A 303 -4.33 -1.08 10.50
C GLY A 303 -4.74 -0.65 9.09
N ASP A 304 -5.71 -1.30 8.44
CA ASP A 304 -6.12 -0.94 7.08
C ASP A 304 -6.99 0.35 7.05
N VAL A 305 -6.78 1.18 6.03
CA VAL A 305 -7.57 2.36 5.72
C VAL A 305 -8.06 2.34 4.26
N THR A 306 -9.37 2.29 4.08
CA THR A 306 -9.97 2.33 2.74
C THR A 306 -9.98 3.76 2.19
N GLY A 307 -9.24 4.00 1.11
CA GLY A 307 -9.18 5.32 0.47
C GLY A 307 -10.34 5.58 -0.48
N LEU A 308 -10.71 4.64 -1.35
CA LEU A 308 -11.86 4.80 -2.25
C LEU A 308 -12.34 3.45 -2.77
N GLN A 309 -13.65 3.30 -3.03
CA GLN A 309 -14.20 2.05 -3.57
C GLN A 309 -15.31 2.27 -4.59
N VAL A 310 -15.42 1.32 -5.51
CA VAL A 310 -16.44 1.24 -6.56
C VAL A 310 -17.80 0.93 -5.95
N THR A 311 -17.94 -0.17 -5.22
CA THR A 311 -19.19 -0.56 -4.56
C THR A 311 -18.97 -0.89 -3.08
N SER A 312 -19.97 -0.55 -2.28
CA SER A 312 -20.06 -0.87 -0.85
C SER A 312 -20.87 -2.15 -0.58
N ILE A 313 -21.29 -2.86 -1.63
CA ILE A 313 -21.94 -4.18 -1.52
C ILE A 313 -20.85 -5.23 -1.35
N GLN A 314 -20.99 -6.14 -0.40
CA GLN A 314 -19.98 -7.15 -0.09
C GLN A 314 -20.64 -8.42 0.48
N PRO A 315 -20.00 -9.59 0.39
CA PRO A 315 -20.59 -10.85 0.85
C PRO A 315 -20.50 -11.06 2.38
N TRP A 316 -19.94 -10.12 3.14
CA TRP A 316 -19.82 -10.17 4.60
C TRP A 316 -20.50 -8.97 5.27
N GLN A 317 -20.95 -9.11 6.53
CA GLN A 317 -21.62 -8.03 7.27
C GLN A 317 -20.80 -6.73 7.27
N PRO A 318 -21.42 -5.55 7.10
CA PRO A 318 -22.86 -5.28 7.04
C PRO A 318 -23.56 -5.60 5.69
N PHE A 319 -22.91 -6.30 4.75
CA PHE A 319 -23.34 -6.65 3.39
C PHE A 319 -23.56 -5.47 2.44
N ILE A 320 -24.08 -4.36 2.95
CA ILE A 320 -24.35 -3.12 2.24
C ILE A 320 -23.97 -1.97 3.16
N SER A 321 -23.31 -0.96 2.61
CA SER A 321 -23.11 0.36 3.23
C SER A 321 -23.43 1.47 2.24
N PHE A 322 -23.75 2.66 2.74
CA PHE A 322 -24.08 3.81 1.89
C PHE A 322 -22.98 4.88 1.94
N PRO A 323 -22.67 5.55 0.81
CA PRO A 323 -23.28 5.37 -0.52
C PRO A 323 -22.94 4.01 -1.16
N LEU A 324 -23.86 3.49 -2.01
CA LEU A 324 -23.68 2.19 -2.67
C LEU A 324 -22.49 2.19 -3.63
N PHE A 325 -22.25 3.31 -4.31
CA PHE A 325 -21.10 3.51 -5.18
C PHE A 325 -20.33 4.75 -4.73
N PRO A 326 -19.44 4.67 -3.72
CA PRO A 326 -18.75 5.84 -3.17
C PRO A 326 -17.96 6.63 -4.21
N ILE A 327 -17.28 5.97 -5.15
CA ILE A 327 -16.56 6.61 -6.25
C ILE A 327 -17.45 7.49 -7.16
N ASP A 328 -18.74 7.17 -7.25
CA ASP A 328 -19.69 7.97 -8.02
C ASP A 328 -20.09 9.28 -7.29
N SER A 329 -19.68 9.45 -6.03
CA SER A 329 -19.89 10.69 -5.26
C SER A 329 -18.84 11.77 -5.55
N LEU A 330 -17.84 11.46 -6.38
CA LEU A 330 -16.91 12.47 -6.91
C LEU A 330 -17.67 13.51 -7.75
N SER A 331 -17.37 14.78 -7.51
CA SER A 331 -18.09 15.96 -8.01
C SER A 331 -17.16 17.13 -8.35
N ASN A 332 -15.92 16.84 -8.74
CA ASN A 332 -14.93 17.82 -9.19
C ASN A 332 -15.26 18.52 -10.52
N GLN A 333 -16.40 18.22 -11.14
CA GLN A 333 -16.90 18.84 -12.37
C GLN A 333 -15.89 18.64 -13.51
N GLU A 334 -15.54 19.70 -14.25
CA GLU A 334 -14.61 19.66 -15.38
C GLU A 334 -13.13 19.74 -14.98
N ARG A 335 -12.83 19.80 -13.67
CA ARG A 335 -11.46 19.83 -13.12
C ARG A 335 -10.92 18.41 -12.97
N LEU A 336 -10.62 17.79 -14.11
CA LEU A 336 -10.42 16.36 -14.25
C LEU A 336 -8.93 15.99 -14.24
N PRO A 337 -8.40 15.35 -13.18
CA PRO A 337 -6.98 14.97 -13.14
C PRO A 337 -6.67 13.81 -14.10
N VAL A 338 -5.39 13.71 -14.49
CA VAL A 338 -4.79 12.43 -14.87
C VAL A 338 -4.53 11.64 -13.59
N ALA A 339 -5.18 10.49 -13.44
CA ALA A 339 -5.06 9.66 -12.25
C ALA A 339 -4.06 8.51 -12.51
N VAL A 340 -3.03 8.40 -11.67
CA VAL A 340 -2.09 7.27 -11.67
C VAL A 340 -2.38 6.45 -10.43
N ILE A 341 -2.69 5.16 -10.59
CA ILE A 341 -3.16 4.30 -9.50
C ILE A 341 -2.25 3.07 -9.39
N GLY A 342 -1.41 3.08 -8.37
CA GLY A 342 -0.67 1.92 -7.90
C GLY A 342 -1.55 0.90 -7.17
N GLY A 343 -1.06 -0.33 -7.10
CA GLY A 343 -1.74 -1.48 -6.52
C GLY A 343 -2.39 -2.40 -7.55
N CYS A 344 -2.86 -3.55 -7.09
CA CYS A 344 -3.32 -4.63 -7.96
C CYS A 344 -4.71 -4.36 -8.59
N HIS A 345 -4.93 -4.83 -9.81
CA HIS A 345 -6.22 -5.04 -10.50
C HIS A 345 -7.15 -3.82 -10.63
N ASN A 346 -6.69 -2.62 -10.26
CA ASN A 346 -7.49 -1.40 -10.27
C ASN A 346 -7.95 -1.01 -11.69
N ALA A 347 -7.25 -1.48 -12.74
CA ALA A 347 -7.59 -1.30 -14.14
C ALA A 347 -8.08 -2.58 -14.84
N MET A 348 -8.49 -3.62 -14.10
CA MET A 348 -9.03 -4.89 -14.64
C MET A 348 -10.34 -4.69 -15.41
N PHE A 349 -10.27 -4.16 -16.64
CA PHE A 349 -11.41 -3.67 -17.41
C PHE A 349 -12.37 -4.78 -17.91
N ASN A 350 -11.99 -6.06 -17.76
CA ASN A 350 -12.84 -7.21 -18.03
C ASN A 350 -13.69 -7.67 -16.83
N VAL A 351 -13.57 -7.01 -15.65
CA VAL A 351 -14.42 -7.32 -14.49
C VAL A 351 -15.90 -7.07 -14.79
N SER A 352 -16.78 -7.91 -14.24
CA SER A 352 -18.22 -7.81 -14.38
C SER A 352 -18.93 -8.46 -13.19
N VAL A 353 -20.16 -8.04 -12.91
CA VAL A 353 -20.92 -8.45 -11.71
C VAL A 353 -21.05 -9.98 -11.58
N ILE A 354 -21.46 -10.66 -12.65
CA ILE A 354 -21.72 -12.11 -12.62
C ILE A 354 -20.45 -12.91 -12.25
N PRO A 355 -19.33 -12.80 -13.00
CA PRO A 355 -18.11 -13.52 -12.63
C PRO A 355 -17.55 -13.04 -11.29
N ALA A 356 -17.74 -11.77 -10.92
CA ALA A 356 -17.27 -11.24 -9.63
C ALA A 356 -18.00 -11.86 -8.43
N VAL A 357 -19.29 -12.16 -8.55
CA VAL A 357 -20.04 -12.91 -7.53
C VAL A 357 -19.63 -14.38 -7.50
N TYR A 358 -19.43 -15.00 -8.68
CA TYR A 358 -18.94 -16.37 -8.76
C TYR A 358 -17.55 -16.56 -8.18
N ASP A 359 -16.73 -15.49 -8.13
CA ASP A 359 -15.40 -15.49 -7.50
C ASP A 359 -15.43 -15.89 -6.02
N LEU A 360 -16.58 -15.79 -5.33
CA LEU A 360 -16.74 -16.29 -3.96
C LEU A 360 -16.78 -17.82 -3.87
N LEU A 361 -17.35 -18.49 -4.88
CA LEU A 361 -17.70 -19.91 -4.78
C LEU A 361 -16.49 -20.82 -4.52
N PRO A 362 -15.32 -20.63 -5.14
CA PRO A 362 -14.14 -21.45 -4.87
C PRO A 362 -13.61 -21.33 -3.44
N TYR A 363 -13.91 -20.24 -2.72
CA TYR A 363 -13.55 -20.07 -1.31
C TYR A 363 -14.51 -20.79 -0.35
N VAL A 364 -15.71 -21.13 -0.81
CA VAL A 364 -16.71 -21.91 -0.07
C VAL A 364 -16.66 -23.40 -0.48
N PHE A 365 -16.42 -23.66 -1.75
CA PHE A 365 -16.40 -24.96 -2.38
C PHE A 365 -15.08 -25.15 -3.14
N ASN A 366 -14.06 -25.65 -2.44
CA ASN A 366 -12.67 -25.75 -2.94
C ASN A 366 -12.48 -26.60 -4.22
N PHE A 367 -13.49 -27.38 -4.63
CA PHE A 367 -13.45 -28.18 -5.87
C PHE A 367 -13.84 -27.37 -7.13
N LEU A 368 -14.40 -26.17 -6.97
CA LEU A 368 -14.77 -25.31 -8.09
C LEU A 368 -13.55 -24.56 -8.62
N PRO A 369 -13.45 -24.35 -9.95
CA PRO A 369 -12.34 -23.61 -10.53
C PRO A 369 -12.39 -22.14 -10.13
N LYS A 370 -11.22 -21.56 -9.84
CA LYS A 370 -11.08 -20.11 -9.64
C LYS A 370 -11.39 -19.37 -10.95
N VAL A 371 -12.21 -18.32 -10.87
CA VAL A 371 -12.54 -17.45 -12.01
C VAL A 371 -11.60 -16.24 -12.11
N TYR A 372 -10.76 -16.02 -11.09
CA TYR A 372 -9.68 -15.02 -11.05
C TYR A 372 -10.18 -13.59 -11.32
N MET A 373 -11.30 -13.21 -10.70
CA MET A 373 -11.79 -11.82 -10.77
C MET A 373 -11.16 -10.92 -9.71
N TRP A 374 -10.56 -11.49 -8.66
CA TRP A 374 -9.91 -10.71 -7.59
C TRP A 374 -10.88 -9.76 -6.87
N THR A 375 -12.16 -10.12 -6.86
CA THR A 375 -13.23 -9.37 -6.20
C THR A 375 -13.69 -10.06 -4.93
N PHE A 376 -13.31 -11.33 -4.71
CA PHE A 376 -13.66 -12.08 -3.50
C PHE A 376 -15.17 -12.12 -3.23
N GLY A 377 -15.99 -12.16 -4.30
CA GLY A 377 -17.44 -12.16 -4.22
C GLY A 377 -18.11 -10.78 -4.23
N VAL A 378 -17.34 -9.69 -4.18
CA VAL A 378 -17.89 -8.34 -4.30
C VAL A 378 -18.45 -8.14 -5.72
N PRO A 379 -19.71 -7.71 -5.89
CA PRO A 379 -20.37 -7.57 -7.20
C PRO A 379 -19.90 -6.31 -7.93
N VAL A 380 -18.62 -6.25 -8.31
CA VAL A 380 -18.00 -5.11 -8.99
C VAL A 380 -18.48 -5.07 -10.45
N PRO A 381 -19.19 -4.00 -10.87
CA PRO A 381 -19.63 -3.90 -12.25
C PRO A 381 -18.48 -3.51 -13.18
N GLU A 382 -17.64 -2.56 -12.79
CA GLU A 382 -16.59 -1.95 -13.60
C GLU A 382 -15.39 -1.68 -12.70
N CYS A 383 -14.17 -1.77 -13.23
CA CYS A 383 -12.97 -1.58 -12.43
C CYS A 383 -12.84 -0.13 -11.92
N PHE A 384 -12.09 0.02 -10.83
CA PHE A 384 -11.80 1.27 -10.16
C PHE A 384 -11.38 2.39 -11.13
N CYS A 385 -10.36 2.15 -11.97
CA CYS A 385 -9.85 3.14 -12.92
C CYS A 385 -10.89 3.56 -13.95
N TRP A 386 -11.67 2.62 -14.50
CA TRP A 386 -12.71 2.98 -15.46
C TRP A 386 -13.82 3.80 -14.80
N ARG A 387 -14.21 3.45 -13.57
CA ARG A 387 -15.21 4.20 -12.80
C ARG A 387 -14.82 5.65 -12.54
N LEU A 388 -13.54 5.94 -12.35
CA LEU A 388 -13.03 7.32 -12.31
C LEU A 388 -13.24 8.05 -13.64
N VAL A 389 -12.85 7.43 -14.76
CA VAL A 389 -12.90 8.07 -16.08
C VAL A 389 -14.33 8.32 -16.54
N ARG A 390 -15.22 7.34 -16.38
CA ARG A 390 -16.61 7.42 -16.88
C ARG A 390 -17.55 8.23 -15.99
N ASN A 391 -17.11 8.71 -14.83
CA ASN A 391 -17.99 9.44 -13.91
C ASN A 391 -18.55 10.71 -14.60
N PRO A 392 -19.89 10.87 -14.70
CA PRO A 392 -20.50 11.99 -15.43
C PRO A 392 -20.43 13.34 -14.72
N HIS A 393 -20.10 13.39 -13.43
CA HIS A 393 -20.09 14.61 -12.63
C HIS A 393 -18.69 15.00 -12.13
N GLY A 394 -17.66 14.31 -12.60
CA GLY A 394 -16.28 14.49 -12.16
C GLY A 394 -15.43 13.28 -12.48
N GLY A 395 -14.64 12.84 -11.49
CA GLY A 395 -13.67 11.77 -11.64
C GLY A 395 -12.43 12.24 -12.39
N ALA A 396 -11.86 11.41 -13.24
CA ALA A 396 -10.59 11.68 -13.93
C ALA A 396 -10.79 11.93 -15.44
N ILE A 397 -9.82 12.57 -16.10
CA ILE A 397 -9.79 12.66 -17.57
C ILE A 397 -9.23 11.37 -18.18
N ALA A 398 -8.28 10.76 -17.47
CA ALA A 398 -7.68 9.48 -17.77
C ALA A 398 -7.23 8.80 -16.47
N ALA A 399 -7.14 7.47 -16.49
CA ALA A 399 -6.59 6.70 -15.38
C ALA A 399 -5.57 5.67 -15.89
N ILE A 400 -4.42 5.58 -15.24
CA ILE A 400 -3.37 4.59 -15.52
C ILE A 400 -3.27 3.65 -14.32
N GLY A 401 -3.21 2.34 -14.57
CA GLY A 401 -3.06 1.36 -13.49
C GLY A 401 -3.00 -0.09 -13.98
N ASN A 402 -3.06 -1.03 -13.03
CA ASN A 402 -2.76 -2.43 -13.30
C ASN A 402 -4.01 -3.26 -13.61
N THR A 403 -3.96 -4.04 -14.68
CA THR A 403 -4.97 -5.05 -15.01
C THR A 403 -4.79 -6.34 -14.22
N GLY A 404 -3.57 -6.63 -13.77
CA GLY A 404 -3.19 -7.76 -12.92
C GLY A 404 -2.53 -7.30 -11.62
N PHE A 405 -1.37 -7.83 -11.26
CA PHE A 405 -0.72 -7.50 -9.99
C PHE A 405 0.11 -6.22 -10.08
N GLY A 406 -0.03 -5.33 -9.09
CA GLY A 406 0.94 -4.25 -8.89
C GLY A 406 2.13 -4.81 -8.11
N TYR A 407 3.14 -5.33 -8.79
CA TYR A 407 4.33 -5.88 -8.14
C TYR A 407 5.08 -4.77 -7.40
N GLY A 408 5.36 -4.94 -6.11
CA GLY A 408 6.08 -3.96 -5.29
C GLY A 408 7.34 -4.53 -4.66
N VAL A 409 8.30 -3.66 -4.36
CA VAL A 409 9.49 -3.97 -3.56
C VAL A 409 9.32 -3.27 -2.21
N PRO A 410 9.26 -3.99 -1.08
CA PRO A 410 9.07 -3.38 0.23
C PRO A 410 10.36 -2.73 0.75
N GLY A 411 10.22 -1.89 1.77
CA GLY A 411 11.32 -1.27 2.49
C GLY A 411 12.12 -0.24 1.71
N LYS A 412 13.40 -0.10 2.06
CA LYS A 412 14.29 0.97 1.58
C LYS A 412 14.47 1.02 0.06
N GLU A 413 14.18 -0.07 -0.65
CA GLU A 413 14.36 -0.20 -2.09
C GLU A 413 13.08 0.12 -2.89
N CYS A 414 12.00 0.54 -2.23
CA CYS A 414 10.69 0.72 -2.85
C CYS A 414 10.66 1.70 -4.02
N THR A 415 11.56 2.70 -4.08
CA THR A 415 11.63 3.64 -5.21
C THR A 415 12.53 3.17 -6.36
N VAL A 416 13.37 2.15 -6.13
CA VAL A 416 14.43 1.74 -7.07
C VAL A 416 14.31 0.30 -7.57
N GLY A 417 13.63 -0.58 -6.83
CA GLY A 417 13.59 -2.03 -7.09
C GLY A 417 12.70 -2.47 -8.26
N GLY A 418 12.04 -1.53 -8.93
CA GLY A 418 11.14 -1.81 -10.06
C GLY A 418 9.69 -1.94 -9.65
N GLY A 419 8.93 -2.66 -10.48
CA GLY A 419 7.50 -2.89 -10.29
C GLY A 419 6.64 -1.63 -10.45
N ASP A 420 5.47 -1.69 -9.82
CA ASP A 420 4.42 -0.68 -9.80
C ASP A 420 4.93 0.67 -9.26
N ALA A 421 5.72 0.65 -8.19
CA ALA A 421 6.31 1.83 -7.61
C ALA A 421 7.20 2.58 -8.60
N TRP A 422 8.13 1.87 -9.25
CA TRP A 422 9.08 2.51 -10.16
C TRP A 422 8.40 3.07 -11.40
N ILE A 423 7.52 2.29 -12.05
CA ILE A 423 6.87 2.69 -13.31
C ILE A 423 5.89 3.86 -13.11
N THR A 424 5.21 3.90 -11.97
CA THR A 424 4.32 5.02 -11.64
C THR A 424 5.10 6.30 -11.33
N ILE A 425 6.21 6.24 -10.59
CA ILE A 425 7.13 7.38 -10.38
C ILE A 425 7.67 7.87 -11.73
N GLU A 426 8.05 6.95 -12.62
CA GLU A 426 8.63 7.29 -13.92
C GLU A 426 7.68 8.13 -14.77
N PHE A 427 6.37 7.85 -14.74
CA PHE A 427 5.38 8.69 -15.42
C PHE A 427 5.45 10.17 -15.00
N PHE A 428 5.56 10.44 -13.70
CA PHE A 428 5.68 11.81 -13.18
C PHE A 428 7.01 12.46 -13.58
N ARG A 429 8.08 11.67 -13.66
CA ARG A 429 9.37 12.13 -14.16
C ARG A 429 9.33 12.51 -15.64
N GLN A 430 8.69 11.69 -16.48
CA GLN A 430 8.49 11.98 -17.91
C GLN A 430 7.71 13.28 -18.12
N TYR A 431 6.67 13.51 -17.32
CA TYR A 431 5.93 14.77 -17.36
C TYR A 431 6.74 15.96 -16.84
N GLY A 432 7.28 15.85 -15.63
CA GLY A 432 7.80 16.98 -14.86
C GLY A 432 9.25 17.38 -15.20
N GLU A 433 10.12 16.42 -15.53
CA GLU A 433 11.51 16.71 -15.90
C GLU A 433 11.72 16.71 -17.42
N GLU A 434 11.18 15.71 -18.12
CA GLU A 434 11.38 15.55 -19.57
C GLU A 434 10.39 16.38 -20.40
N ASN A 435 9.42 17.03 -19.75
CA ASN A 435 8.41 17.89 -20.38
C ASN A 435 7.55 17.15 -21.43
N ILE A 436 7.32 15.85 -21.25
CA ILE A 436 6.46 15.05 -22.12
C ILE A 436 5.01 15.23 -21.68
N ASP A 437 4.29 16.10 -22.39
CA ASP A 437 2.93 16.51 -22.03
C ASP A 437 1.82 15.89 -22.89
N ILE A 438 2.15 14.98 -23.81
CA ILE A 438 1.15 14.12 -24.47
C ILE A 438 1.02 12.84 -23.66
N LEU A 439 -0.19 12.55 -23.18
CA LEU A 439 -0.46 11.50 -22.20
C LEU A 439 0.06 10.12 -22.63
N GLY A 440 -0.20 9.75 -23.87
CA GLY A 440 0.26 8.49 -24.43
C GLY A 440 1.78 8.41 -24.58
N LEU A 441 2.45 9.52 -24.92
CA LEU A 441 3.92 9.56 -25.01
C LEU A 441 4.56 9.44 -23.62
N ALA A 442 4.01 10.10 -22.61
CA ALA A 442 4.52 9.98 -21.24
C ALA A 442 4.34 8.54 -20.70
N HIS A 443 3.21 7.89 -21.01
CA HIS A 443 2.94 6.49 -20.64
C HIS A 443 3.87 5.50 -21.37
N GLU A 444 4.06 5.68 -22.68
CA GLU A 444 4.97 4.86 -23.48
C GLU A 444 6.42 5.04 -23.03
N GLN A 445 6.90 6.28 -22.86
CA GLN A 445 8.25 6.54 -22.43
C GLN A 445 8.54 6.04 -21.01
N ALA A 446 7.56 6.04 -20.10
CA ALA A 446 7.72 5.43 -18.78
C ALA A 446 7.93 3.91 -18.88
N THR A 447 7.20 3.25 -19.79
CA THR A 447 7.33 1.81 -20.07
C THR A 447 8.69 1.51 -20.72
N THR A 448 9.06 2.25 -21.76
CA THR A 448 10.35 2.15 -22.45
C THR A 448 11.52 2.38 -21.49
N SER A 449 11.42 3.36 -20.58
CA SER A 449 12.45 3.63 -19.58
C SER A 449 12.58 2.49 -18.56
N TYR A 450 11.45 1.86 -18.18
CA TYR A 450 11.46 0.68 -17.31
C TYR A 450 12.22 -0.49 -17.96
N ILE A 451 11.91 -0.80 -19.22
CA ILE A 451 12.55 -1.91 -19.95
C ILE A 451 14.06 -1.67 -20.10
N ASN A 452 14.46 -0.42 -20.34
CA ASN A 452 15.88 -0.05 -20.44
C ASN A 452 16.64 -0.11 -19.10
N ASN A 453 15.93 0.01 -17.97
CA ASN A 453 16.56 0.12 -16.65
C ASN A 453 16.76 -1.24 -15.95
N PHE A 454 15.95 -2.25 -16.27
CA PHE A 454 15.95 -3.53 -15.57
C PHE A 454 16.32 -4.69 -16.49
N ASP A 455 17.00 -5.70 -15.95
CA ASP A 455 17.07 -7.01 -16.61
C ASP A 455 15.70 -7.68 -16.45
N MET A 456 14.94 -7.82 -17.54
CA MET A 456 13.58 -8.38 -17.53
C MET A 456 13.48 -9.82 -16.96
N ARG A 457 14.60 -10.45 -16.58
CA ARG A 457 14.69 -11.82 -16.05
C ARG A 457 14.96 -11.91 -14.55
N ASP A 458 15.44 -10.85 -13.91
CA ASP A 458 15.96 -10.90 -12.53
C ASP A 458 14.86 -10.80 -11.45
N PHE A 459 13.69 -10.26 -11.79
CA PHE A 459 12.51 -10.20 -10.92
C PHE A 459 11.46 -11.26 -11.27
N GLY A 460 11.91 -12.44 -11.71
CA GLY A 460 11.05 -13.54 -12.12
C GLY A 460 10.11 -13.15 -13.26
N ALA A 461 8.79 -13.17 -13.00
CA ALA A 461 7.79 -12.67 -13.95
C ALA A 461 7.34 -11.22 -13.66
N GLY A 462 7.84 -10.59 -12.59
CA GLY A 462 7.40 -9.29 -12.11
C GLY A 462 7.62 -8.19 -13.14
N HIS A 463 8.85 -8.00 -13.62
CA HIS A 463 9.16 -6.94 -14.59
C HIS A 463 8.32 -7.02 -15.86
N ILE A 464 8.23 -8.21 -16.46
CA ILE A 464 7.49 -8.43 -17.71
C ILE A 464 5.99 -8.22 -17.52
N LYS A 465 5.43 -8.67 -16.39
CA LYS A 465 4.02 -8.44 -16.10
C LYS A 465 3.73 -6.97 -15.85
N THR A 466 4.59 -6.26 -15.12
CA THR A 466 4.45 -4.81 -14.87
C THR A 466 4.23 -4.04 -16.17
N VAL A 467 5.11 -4.22 -17.17
CA VAL A 467 5.00 -3.46 -18.43
C VAL A 467 3.81 -3.88 -19.29
N GLN A 468 3.38 -5.15 -19.20
CA GLN A 468 2.26 -5.65 -20.00
C GLN A 468 0.88 -5.32 -19.38
N GLU A 469 0.81 -5.18 -18.06
CA GLU A 469 -0.46 -5.04 -17.33
C GLU A 469 -0.79 -3.60 -16.94
N TRP A 470 0.17 -2.68 -17.06
CA TRP A 470 0.04 -1.25 -16.74
C TRP A 470 -0.56 -0.46 -17.90
N VAL A 471 -1.88 -0.28 -17.87
CA VAL A 471 -2.69 0.22 -19.00
C VAL A 471 -3.18 1.64 -18.80
N LEU A 472 -3.33 2.37 -19.91
CA LEU A 472 -3.98 3.66 -19.98
C LEU A 472 -5.48 3.53 -20.34
N LEU A 473 -6.35 3.94 -19.41
CA LEU A 473 -7.78 4.16 -19.66
C LEU A 473 -8.02 5.65 -19.91
N GLY A 474 -8.05 6.05 -21.18
CA GLY A 474 -8.17 7.45 -21.60
C GLY A 474 -7.80 7.62 -23.08
N ASP A 475 -7.82 8.86 -23.55
CA ASP A 475 -7.34 9.21 -24.89
C ASP A 475 -5.80 9.37 -24.86
N PRO A 476 -5.05 8.53 -25.59
CA PRO A 476 -3.58 8.61 -25.59
C PRO A 476 -3.05 9.87 -26.29
N SER A 477 -3.86 10.53 -27.13
CA SER A 477 -3.49 11.77 -27.84
C SER A 477 -3.72 13.04 -27.01
N LEU A 478 -4.35 12.91 -25.83
CA LEU A 478 -4.65 14.02 -24.94
C LEU A 478 -3.37 14.78 -24.56
N LYS A 479 -3.41 16.11 -24.70
CA LYS A 479 -2.40 17.00 -24.10
C LYS A 479 -2.72 17.23 -22.63
N ILE A 480 -1.84 16.80 -21.75
CA ILE A 480 -1.94 16.98 -20.30
C ILE A 480 -1.90 18.50 -20.00
N GLY A 481 -2.96 19.01 -19.39
CA GLY A 481 -3.16 20.44 -19.14
C GLY A 481 -3.89 21.18 -20.26
N GLY A 482 -4.32 20.51 -21.33
CA GLY A 482 -5.10 21.11 -22.42
C GLY A 482 -4.27 21.92 -23.42
N TYR A 483 -4.94 22.39 -24.48
CA TYR A 483 -4.29 23.15 -25.56
C TYR A 483 -4.47 24.65 -25.35
N PRO A 484 -3.45 25.47 -25.68
CA PRO A 484 -3.64 26.91 -25.74
C PRO A 484 -4.72 27.25 -26.77
N GLN A 485 -5.73 28.02 -26.37
CA GLN A 485 -6.71 28.50 -27.32
C GLN A 485 -6.03 29.45 -28.31
N ILE A 486 -6.07 29.09 -29.60
CA ILE A 486 -5.74 30.02 -30.67
C ILE A 486 -6.89 31.03 -30.70
N ARG A 487 -6.63 32.26 -30.23
CA ARG A 487 -7.55 33.37 -30.47
C ARG A 487 -7.47 33.69 -31.96
N GLU A 488 -8.46 33.24 -32.73
CA GLU A 488 -8.71 33.73 -34.09
C GLU A 488 -9.16 35.20 -34.08
#